data_AF-A0A2V8X0M7-F1
#
_entry.id   AF-A0A2V8X0M7-F1
#
_cell.length_a   1.000
_cell.length_b   1.000
_cell.length_c   1.000
_cell.angle_alpha   90.00
_cell.angle_beta   90.00
_cell.angle_gamma   90.00
#
_symmetry.space_group_name_H-M   'P 1'
#
loop_
_entity.id
_entity.type
_entity.pdbx_description
1 polymer ?
#
loop_
_entity_poly.entity_id
_entity_poly.type
_entity_poly.pdbx_seq_one_letter_code
_entity_poly.pdbx_strand_id
1 'polypeptide(L)'
;MQAVADAVPEVLELSRHLVQAQEEERKRISRELHDEAGQGLMVLRLYLGTLVSESPNPELRMKIEEAMSMLDLTIGDLRRIIARLSPRMLEELGLMAAIRKEARELSKSTGMRPRL
;
A
#
# COMPACT_ATOMS: atom_id res chain seq x y z
N MET A 1 -5.10 18.01 47.26
CA MET A 1 -5.86 16.89 46.67
C MET A 1 -6.69 17.33 45.46
N GLN A 2 -7.40 18.46 45.48
CA GLN A 2 -8.15 19.00 44.32
C GLN A 2 -7.29 19.18 43.05
N ALA A 3 -6.13 19.82 43.15
CA ALA A 3 -5.23 20.06 42.01
C ALA A 3 -4.64 18.79 41.37
N VAL A 4 -4.61 17.66 42.10
CA VAL A 4 -4.19 16.36 41.54
C VAL A 4 -5.39 15.67 40.87
N ALA A 5 -6.60 15.87 41.38
CA ALA A 5 -7.83 15.33 40.81
C ALA A 5 -8.20 16.00 39.48
N ASP A 6 -7.93 17.30 39.33
CA ASP A 6 -8.19 18.05 38.08
C ASP A 6 -7.11 17.81 37.00
N ALA A 7 -5.88 17.47 37.41
CA ALA A 7 -4.78 17.19 36.49
C ALA A 7 -4.87 15.82 35.80
N VAL A 8 -5.50 14.82 36.43
CA VAL A 8 -5.63 13.47 35.84
C VAL A 8 -6.50 13.43 34.58
N PRO A 9 -7.71 14.04 34.56
CA PRO A 9 -8.53 14.16 33.35
C PRO A 9 -7.81 14.89 32.21
N GLU A 10 -7.10 15.98 32.51
CA GLU A 10 -6.36 16.77 31.52
C GLU A 10 -5.24 15.94 30.88
N VAL A 11 -4.43 15.24 31.69
CA VAL A 11 -3.39 14.33 31.19
C VAL A 11 -3.97 13.21 30.33
N LEU A 12 -5.13 12.66 30.69
CA LEU A 12 -5.80 11.62 29.91
C LEU A 12 -6.31 12.14 28.57
N GLU A 13 -6.87 13.34 28.51
CA GLU A 13 -7.29 13.96 27.24
C GLU A 13 -6.11 14.25 26.32
N LEU A 14 -5.02 14.81 26.86
CA LEU A 14 -3.78 15.02 26.12
C LEU A 14 -3.19 13.71 25.58
N SER A 15 -3.17 12.66 26.40
CA SER A 15 -2.74 11.32 25.98
C SER A 15 -3.60 10.77 24.85
N ARG A 16 -4.93 10.93 24.94
CA ARG A 16 -5.86 10.50 23.88
C ARG A 16 -5.62 11.25 22.58
N HIS A 17 -5.43 12.57 22.63
CA HIS A 17 -5.10 13.36 21.45
C HIS A 17 -3.76 12.95 20.84
N LEU A 18 -2.75 12.65 21.65
CA LEU A 18 -1.45 12.20 21.17
C LEU A 18 -1.54 10.84 20.46
N VAL A 19 -2.28 9.89 21.04
CA VAL A 19 -2.54 8.58 20.41
C VAL A 19 -3.28 8.76 19.09
N GLN A 20 -4.33 9.61 19.05
CA GLN A 20 -5.09 9.86 17.84
C GLN A 20 -4.21 10.50 16.74
N ALA A 21 -3.43 11.52 17.08
CA ALA A 21 -2.50 12.15 16.14
C ALA A 21 -1.47 11.14 15.61
N GLN A 22 -0.96 10.25 16.46
CA GLN A 22 -0.04 9.19 16.03
C GLN A 22 -0.72 8.20 15.08
N GLU A 23 -1.97 7.82 15.31
CA GLU A 23 -2.73 6.94 14.42
C GLU A 23 -3.00 7.60 13.05
N GLU A 24 -3.36 8.88 13.05
CA GLU A 24 -3.57 9.66 11.83
C GLU A 24 -2.28 9.78 11.02
N GLU A 25 -1.16 10.06 11.68
CA GLU A 25 0.14 10.15 11.04
C GLU A 25 0.60 8.79 10.47
N ARG A 26 0.41 7.70 11.22
CA ARG A 26 0.67 6.34 10.72
C ARG A 26 -0.17 6.01 9.49
N LYS A 27 -1.44 6.42 9.46
CA LYS A 27 -2.30 6.26 8.27
C LYS A 27 -1.81 7.11 7.11
N ARG A 28 -1.39 8.36 7.34
CA ARG A 28 -0.86 9.26 6.31
C ARG A 28 0.39 8.67 5.65
N ILE A 29 1.39 8.29 6.46
CA ILE A 29 2.65 7.68 5.98
C ILE A 29 2.35 6.40 5.20
N SER A 30 1.44 5.56 5.69
CA SER A 30 1.10 4.32 5.02
C SER A 30 0.47 4.56 3.64
N ARG A 31 -0.39 5.59 3.49
CA ARG A 31 -0.95 6.00 2.19
C ARG A 31 0.12 6.54 1.24
N GLU A 32 0.98 7.45 1.71
CA GLU A 32 2.06 8.03 0.90
C GLU A 32 3.01 6.93 0.38
N LEU A 33 3.38 5.98 1.23
CA LEU A 33 4.19 4.82 0.81
C LEU A 33 3.48 3.94 -0.23
N HIS A 34 2.17 3.70 -0.08
CA HIS A 34 1.40 2.93 -1.05
C HIS A 34 1.30 3.66 -2.40
N ASP A 35 0.97 4.94 -2.37
CA ASP A 35 0.64 5.72 -3.56
C ASP A 35 1.88 6.18 -4.33
N GLU A 36 2.92 6.63 -3.66
CA GLU A 36 4.15 7.09 -4.34
C GLU A 36 5.09 5.92 -4.63
N ALA A 37 5.56 5.22 -3.59
CA ALA A 37 6.53 4.15 -3.76
C ALA A 37 5.88 2.88 -4.34
N GLY A 38 4.72 2.48 -3.83
CA GLY A 38 4.03 1.27 -4.29
C GLY A 38 3.61 1.33 -5.77
N GLN A 39 3.05 2.46 -6.21
CA GLN A 39 2.66 2.62 -7.62
C GLN A 39 3.90 2.74 -8.53
N GLY A 40 4.93 3.51 -8.13
CA GLY A 40 6.16 3.66 -8.89
C GLY A 40 6.87 2.32 -9.14
N LEU A 41 6.96 1.47 -8.12
CA LEU A 41 7.56 0.13 -8.26
C LEU A 41 6.72 -0.79 -9.16
N MET A 42 5.39 -0.69 -9.10
CA MET A 42 4.52 -1.46 -10.00
C MET A 42 4.69 -1.04 -11.46
N VAL A 43 4.81 0.27 -11.72
CA VAL A 43 5.08 0.80 -13.07
C VAL A 43 6.44 0.30 -13.56
N LEU A 44 7.49 0.40 -12.75
CA LEU A 44 8.82 -0.13 -13.09
C LEU A 44 8.76 -1.61 -13.44
N ARG A 45 8.01 -2.41 -12.68
CA ARG A 45 7.83 -3.84 -12.93
C ARG A 45 7.19 -4.11 -14.29
N LEU A 46 6.19 -3.32 -14.69
CA LEU A 46 5.55 -3.42 -15.99
C LEU A 46 6.55 -3.10 -17.12
N TYR A 47 7.32 -2.01 -16.99
CA TYR A 47 8.36 -1.64 -17.95
C TYR A 47 9.41 -2.75 -18.12
N LEU A 48 9.90 -3.32 -17.02
CA LEU A 48 10.85 -4.44 -17.08
C LEU A 48 10.23 -5.67 -17.76
N GLY A 49 8.96 -5.98 -17.48
CA GLY A 49 8.23 -7.05 -18.15
C GLY A 49 8.14 -6.86 -19.67
N THR A 50 7.89 -5.63 -20.13
CA THR A 50 7.93 -5.29 -21.56
C THR A 50 9.34 -5.51 -22.14
N LEU A 51 10.39 -5.05 -21.46
CA LEU A 51 11.78 -5.22 -21.92
C LEU A 51 12.19 -6.70 -22.01
N VAL A 52 11.77 -7.56 -21.08
CA VAL A 52 11.99 -9.02 -21.20
C VAL A 52 11.32 -9.55 -22.45
N SER A 53 10.06 -9.17 -22.71
CA SER A 53 9.27 -9.68 -23.82
C SER A 53 9.81 -9.27 -25.20
N GLU A 54 10.41 -8.09 -25.29
CA GLU A 54 10.94 -7.52 -26.54
C GLU A 54 12.41 -7.86 -26.78
N SER A 55 13.15 -8.30 -25.75
CA SER A 55 14.59 -8.54 -25.87
C SER A 55 14.90 -9.84 -26.63
N PRO A 56 15.63 -9.76 -27.77
CA PRO A 56 16.09 -10.95 -28.49
C PRO A 56 17.27 -11.64 -27.79
N ASN A 57 18.02 -10.92 -26.94
CA ASN A 57 19.23 -11.42 -26.27
C ASN A 57 18.88 -12.24 -25.01
N PRO A 58 19.21 -13.55 -24.97
CA PRO A 58 18.92 -14.40 -23.81
C PRO A 58 19.61 -13.96 -22.51
N GLU A 59 20.86 -13.50 -22.57
CA GLU A 59 21.60 -13.06 -21.39
C GLU A 59 20.99 -11.77 -20.80
N LEU A 60 20.54 -10.87 -21.67
CA LEU A 60 19.84 -9.67 -21.24
C LEU A 60 18.48 -10.01 -20.61
N ARG A 61 17.73 -10.96 -21.16
CA ARG A 61 16.48 -11.43 -20.54
C ARG A 61 16.71 -11.96 -19.13
N MET A 62 17.72 -12.81 -18.93
CA MET A 62 18.07 -13.32 -17.60
C MET A 62 18.37 -12.20 -16.60
N LYS A 63 19.18 -11.21 -17.00
CA LYS A 63 19.51 -10.05 -16.13
C LYS A 63 18.27 -9.23 -15.76
N ILE A 64 17.34 -9.04 -16.70
CA ILE A 64 16.10 -8.32 -16.42
C ILE A 64 15.17 -9.16 -15.52
N GLU A 65 15.09 -10.47 -15.71
CA GLU A 65 14.33 -11.38 -14.84
C GLU A 65 14.88 -11.40 -13.41
N GLU A 66 16.20 -11.36 -13.22
CA GLU A 66 16.83 -11.18 -11.90
C GLU A 66 16.45 -9.84 -11.27
N ALA A 67 16.49 -8.75 -12.03
CA ALA A 67 16.07 -7.42 -11.56
C ALA A 67 14.58 -7.39 -11.19
N MET A 68 13.72 -8.04 -11.97
CA MET A 68 12.30 -8.19 -11.67
C MET A 68 12.07 -9.00 -10.38
N SER A 69 12.86 -10.05 -10.15
CA SER A 69 12.80 -10.84 -8.92
C SER A 69 13.17 -10.00 -7.69
N MET A 70 14.22 -9.18 -7.80
CA MET A 70 14.60 -8.25 -6.72
C MET A 70 13.54 -7.16 -6.48
N LEU A 71 12.92 -6.68 -7.55
CA LEU A 71 11.83 -5.72 -7.48
C LEU A 71 10.59 -6.31 -6.80
N ASP A 72 10.23 -7.55 -7.12
CA ASP A 72 9.10 -8.25 -6.49
C ASP A 72 9.33 -8.46 -4.98
N LEU A 73 10.56 -8.79 -4.56
CA LEU A 73 10.94 -8.83 -3.15
C LEU A 73 10.76 -7.45 -2.49
N THR A 74 11.27 -6.40 -3.12
CA THR A 74 11.19 -5.02 -2.61
C THR A 74 9.74 -4.55 -2.46
N ILE A 75 8.87 -4.85 -3.43
CA ILE A 75 7.43 -4.59 -3.36
C ILE A 75 6.81 -5.34 -2.18
N GLY A 76 7.19 -6.61 -2.00
CA GLY A 76 6.75 -7.42 -0.87
C GLY A 76 7.13 -6.80 0.48
N ASP A 77 8.35 -6.30 0.60
CA ASP A 77 8.89 -5.68 1.81
C ASP A 77 8.16 -4.38 2.14
N LEU A 78 7.96 -3.53 1.13
CA LEU A 78 7.19 -2.29 1.25
C LEU A 78 5.76 -2.57 1.74
N ARG A 79 5.09 -3.57 1.15
CA ARG A 79 3.74 -3.98 1.59
C ARG A 79 3.71 -4.42 3.06
N ARG A 80 4.75 -5.13 3.54
CA ARG A 80 4.86 -5.50 4.96
C ARG A 80 5.07 -4.29 5.87
N ILE A 81 5.80 -3.28 5.43
CA ILE A 81 5.98 -2.03 6.19
C ILE A 81 4.66 -1.27 6.28
N ILE A 82 3.97 -1.09 5.15
CA ILE A 82 2.63 -0.47 5.07
C ILE A 82 1.65 -1.18 6.02
N ALA A 83 1.69 -2.53 6.06
CA ALA A 83 0.87 -3.34 6.96
C ALA A 83 1.11 -3.06 8.43
N ARG A 84 2.39 -2.94 8.83
CA ARG A 84 2.77 -2.64 10.21
C ARG A 84 2.42 -1.21 10.59
N LEU A 85 2.49 -0.27 9.64
CA LEU A 85 2.11 1.12 9.87
C LEU A 85 0.60 1.28 10.05
N SER A 86 -0.24 0.61 9.28
CA SER A 86 -1.70 0.73 9.44
C SER A 86 -2.48 -0.50 8.98
N PRO A 87 -2.79 -1.44 9.91
CA PRO A 87 -3.59 -2.62 9.59
C PRO A 87 -5.00 -2.28 9.07
N ARG A 88 -5.66 -1.28 9.68
CA ARG A 88 -6.99 -0.81 9.26
C ARG A 88 -7.01 -0.27 7.83
N MET A 89 -5.96 0.46 7.44
CA MET A 89 -5.86 0.96 6.07
C MET A 89 -5.68 -0.17 5.06
N LEU A 90 -4.97 -1.25 5.43
CA LEU A 90 -4.92 -2.44 4.57
C LEU A 90 -6.26 -3.16 4.46
N GLU A 91 -7.08 -3.18 5.50
CA GLU A 91 -8.45 -3.71 5.42
C GLU A 91 -9.28 -2.87 4.43
N GLU A 92 -9.22 -1.54 4.53
CA GLU A 92 -9.91 -0.61 3.62
C GLU A 92 -9.42 -0.75 2.17
N LEU A 93 -8.11 -0.73 1.95
CA LEU A 93 -7.51 -0.89 0.62
C LEU A 93 -7.73 -2.30 0.06
N GLY A 94 -7.68 -3.32 0.91
CA GLY A 94 -7.94 -4.71 0.56
C GLY A 94 -9.38 -4.92 0.11
N LEU A 95 -10.34 -4.32 0.83
CA LEU A 95 -11.74 -4.30 0.43
C LEU A 95 -11.92 -3.58 -0.92
N MET A 96 -11.32 -2.40 -1.10
CA MET A 96 -11.34 -1.68 -2.38
C MET A 96 -10.67 -2.46 -3.51
N ALA A 97 -9.60 -3.21 -3.23
CA ALA A 97 -8.94 -4.08 -4.20
C ALA A 97 -9.84 -5.27 -4.59
N ALA A 98 -10.51 -5.90 -3.63
CA ALA A 98 -11.48 -6.98 -3.86
C ALA A 98 -12.67 -6.49 -4.70
N ILE A 99 -13.27 -5.35 -4.34
CA ILE A 99 -14.36 -4.72 -5.12
C ILE A 99 -13.91 -4.44 -6.56
N ARG A 100 -12.71 -3.88 -6.76
CA ARG A 100 -12.16 -3.64 -8.11
C ARG A 100 -11.87 -4.92 -8.89
N LYS A 101 -11.54 -6.02 -8.21
CA LYS A 101 -11.36 -7.33 -8.85
C LYS A 101 -12.72 -7.87 -9.33
N GLU A 102 -13.71 -7.93 -8.45
CA GLU A 102 -15.06 -8.39 -8.77
C GLU A 102 -15.70 -7.54 -9.88
N ALA A 103 -15.57 -6.21 -9.82
CA ALA A 103 -16.07 -5.32 -10.87
C ALA A 103 -15.41 -5.59 -12.23
N ARG A 104 -14.11 -5.92 -12.25
CA ARG A 104 -13.41 -6.32 -13.49
C ARG A 104 -13.90 -7.67 -13.99
N GLU A 105 -14.14 -8.64 -13.12
CA GLU A 105 -14.71 -9.93 -13.52
C GLU A 105 -16.13 -9.80 -14.07
N LEU A 106 -16.98 -9.00 -13.42
CA LEU A 106 -18.32 -8.67 -13.91
C LEU A 106 -18.29 -7.92 -15.25
N SER A 107 -17.31 -7.04 -15.45
CA SER A 107 -17.15 -6.34 -16.74
C SER A 107 -16.85 -7.28 -17.90
N LYS A 108 -16.08 -8.36 -17.63
CA LYS A 108 -15.75 -9.37 -18.63
C LYS A 108 -16.96 -10.23 -19.01
N SER A 109 -17.85 -10.52 -18.05
CA SER A 109 -19.03 -11.34 -18.29
C SER A 109 -20.22 -10.58 -18.87
N THR A 110 -20.33 -9.28 -18.59
CA THR A 110 -21.50 -8.45 -18.97
C THR A 110 -21.21 -7.46 -20.10
N GLY A 111 -19.94 -7.21 -20.45
CA GLY A 111 -19.54 -6.20 -21.43
C GLY A 111 -19.68 -4.75 -20.95
N MET A 112 -20.09 -4.53 -19.69
CA MET A 112 -20.27 -3.20 -19.12
C MET A 112 -18.99 -2.69 -18.46
N ARG A 113 -18.64 -1.40 -18.66
CA ARG A 113 -17.53 -0.76 -17.95
C ARG A 113 -17.98 -0.30 -16.56
N PRO A 114 -17.41 -0.85 -15.46
CA PRO A 114 -17.74 -0.39 -14.12
C PRO A 114 -17.24 1.04 -13.92
N ARG A 115 -18.10 1.89 -13.35
CA ARG A 115 -17.74 3.21 -12.82
C ARG A 115 -17.57 3.04 -11.31
N LEU A 116 -16.33 2.96 -10.86
CA LEU A 116 -15.92 2.92 -9.45
C LEU A 116 -15.12 4.17 -9.13
#